data_AF-A0A4Y2CTJ8-F1
#
_entry.id   AF-A0A4Y2CTJ8-F1
#
_cell.length_a   1.000
_cell.length_b   1.000
_cell.length_c   1.000
_cell.angle_alpha   90.00
_cell.angle_beta   90.00
_cell.angle_gamma   90.00
#
_symmetry.space_group_name_H-M   'P 1'
#
loop_
_entity.id
_entity.type
_entity.pdbx_description
1 polymer ?
#
loop_
_entity_poly.entity_id
_entity_poly.type
_entity_poly.pdbx_seq_one_letter_code
_entity_poly.pdbx_strand_id
1 'polypeptide(L)'
;MQKEEYEEWMSIDEDIPLAATITDLEICQAVCEQGQAIKVDDSNWDECVEENPPTNDEMRQALDVLKRGVHHRLKNFKKQYEHEQYINELLRTSCRQATITEFFIVIFEINYI
;
A
#
# COMPACT_ATOMS: atom_id res chain seq x y z
N MET A 1 7.06 6.65 -7.95
CA MET A 1 6.87 5.18 -7.83
C MET A 1 6.92 4.58 -9.21
N GLN A 2 7.52 3.41 -9.41
CA GLN A 2 7.47 2.80 -10.75
C GLN A 2 6.06 2.28 -11.01
N LYS A 3 5.55 2.47 -12.23
CA LYS A 3 4.20 2.01 -12.61
C LYS A 3 4.02 0.51 -12.35
N GLU A 4 5.05 -0.27 -12.66
CA GLU A 4 5.08 -1.72 -12.44
C GLU A 4 4.93 -2.08 -10.97
N GLU A 5 5.66 -1.39 -10.07
CA GLU A 5 5.49 -1.59 -8.62
C GLU A 5 4.05 -1.28 -8.20
N TYR A 6 3.49 -0.13 -8.59
CA TYR A 6 2.11 0.24 -8.22
C TYR A 6 1.08 -0.81 -8.67
N GLU A 7 1.19 -1.29 -9.91
CA GLU A 7 0.30 -2.32 -10.45
C GLU A 7 0.48 -3.67 -9.75
N GLU A 8 1.71 -4.04 -9.36
CA GLU A 8 2.00 -5.23 -8.55
C GLU A 8 1.40 -5.13 -7.14
N TRP A 9 1.50 -3.97 -6.47
CA TRP A 9 0.87 -3.75 -5.17
C TRP A 9 -0.67 -3.82 -5.25
N MET A 10 -1.26 -3.34 -6.35
CA MET A 10 -2.70 -3.44 -6.59
C MET A 10 -3.14 -4.87 -6.93
N SER A 11 -2.33 -5.62 -7.69
CA SER A 11 -2.66 -7.01 -8.05
C SER A 11 -2.61 -7.94 -6.84
N ILE A 12 -1.72 -7.70 -5.87
CA ILE A 12 -1.68 -8.47 -4.62
C ILE A 12 -3.00 -8.35 -3.84
N ASP A 13 -3.66 -7.19 -3.83
CA ASP A 13 -4.96 -7.01 -3.17
C ASP A 13 -6.10 -7.77 -3.88
N GLU A 14 -6.03 -7.90 -5.21
CA GLU A 14 -7.02 -8.63 -6.03
C GLU A 14 -6.78 -10.14 -6.07
N ASP A 15 -5.52 -10.58 -6.05
CA ASP A 15 -5.11 -11.99 -6.18
C ASP A 15 -5.02 -12.74 -4.86
N ILE A 16 -5.06 -12.07 -3.70
CA ILE A 16 -5.29 -12.75 -2.43
C ILE A 16 -6.76 -13.20 -2.45
N PRO A 17 -7.05 -14.51 -2.65
CA PRO A 17 -8.38 -14.99 -2.30
C PRO A 17 -8.50 -14.68 -0.82
N LEU A 18 -9.57 -13.99 -0.38
CA LEU A 18 -9.84 -13.73 1.03
C LEU A 18 -9.50 -15.00 1.81
N ALA A 19 -8.31 -15.05 2.43
CA ALA A 19 -7.59 -16.32 2.60
C ALA A 19 -8.47 -17.31 3.34
N ALA A 20 -8.58 -18.52 2.78
CA ALA A 20 -9.44 -19.62 3.22
C ALA A 20 -9.79 -19.51 4.70
N THR A 21 -11.04 -19.14 5.02
CA THR A 21 -11.61 -18.90 6.35
C THR A 21 -10.59 -19.08 7.48
N ILE A 22 -9.60 -18.17 7.58
CA ILE A 22 -8.63 -18.26 8.68
C ILE A 22 -9.47 -17.98 9.91
N THR A 23 -9.65 -19.01 10.72
CA THR A 23 -10.56 -18.91 11.85
C THR A 23 -9.89 -18.06 12.92
N ASP A 24 -10.69 -17.29 13.64
CA ASP A 24 -10.22 -16.42 14.73
C ASP A 24 -9.36 -17.23 15.75
N LEU A 25 -9.62 -18.53 15.87
CA LEU A 25 -8.87 -19.49 16.68
C LEU A 25 -7.41 -19.72 16.19
N GLU A 26 -7.19 -19.86 14.89
CA GLU A 26 -5.86 -20.08 14.32
C GLU A 26 -4.97 -18.83 14.48
N ILE A 27 -5.58 -17.64 14.41
CA ILE A 27 -4.88 -16.36 14.64
C ILE A 27 -4.54 -16.21 16.13
N CYS A 28 -5.49 -16.45 17.03
CA CYS A 28 -5.24 -16.46 18.47
C CYS A 28 -4.12 -17.42 18.83
N GLN A 29 -4.14 -18.63 18.28
CA GLN A 29 -3.15 -19.65 18.57
C GLN A 29 -1.76 -19.22 18.09
N ALA A 30 -1.63 -18.72 16.86
CA ALA A 30 -0.36 -18.24 16.33
C ALA A 30 0.20 -17.05 17.15
N VAL A 31 -0.65 -16.11 17.58
CA VAL A 31 -0.24 -14.95 18.39
C VAL A 31 0.16 -15.37 19.81
N CYS A 32 -0.58 -16.29 20.43
CA CYS A 32 -0.25 -16.84 21.74
C CYS A 32 1.07 -17.63 21.71
N GLU A 33 1.27 -18.46 20.69
CA GLU A 33 2.51 -19.24 20.51
C GLU A 33 3.71 -18.32 20.28
N GLN A 34 3.54 -17.25 19.48
CA GLN A 34 4.60 -16.27 19.24
C GLN A 34 4.89 -15.41 20.49
N GLY A 35 3.87 -15.01 21.25
CA GLY A 35 4.03 -14.27 22.50
C GLY A 35 4.70 -15.09 23.61
N GLN A 36 4.46 -16.41 23.66
CA GLN A 36 5.16 -17.32 24.57
C GLN A 36 6.62 -17.58 24.15
N ALA A 37 6.90 -17.62 22.84
CA ALA A 37 8.26 -17.77 22.32
C ALA A 37 9.15 -16.53 22.59
N ILE A 38 8.54 -15.36 22.82
CA ILE A 38 9.22 -14.10 23.16
C ILE A 38 9.27 -13.90 24.70
N LYS A 39 9.16 -14.96 25.51
CA LYS A 39 9.52 -14.89 26.93
C LYS A 39 11.04 -14.76 27.07
N VAL A 40 11.50 -13.50 27.07
CA VAL A 40 12.82 -13.12 27.57
C VAL A 40 12.85 -13.43 29.06
N ASP A 41 13.89 -14.15 29.46
CA ASP A 41 14.19 -14.70 30.78
C ASP A 41 14.48 -13.62 31.84
N ASP A 42 13.51 -12.74 32.11
CA ASP A 42 13.62 -11.77 33.22
C ASP A 42 12.64 -12.12 34.34
N SER A 43 13.22 -12.50 35.47
CA SER A 43 12.53 -13.07 36.62
C SER A 43 11.94 -11.96 37.48
N ASN A 44 10.79 -11.44 37.04
CA ASN A 44 9.85 -10.70 37.90
C ASN A 44 8.40 -10.92 37.43
N TRP A 45 8.04 -12.20 37.25
CA TRP A 45 6.68 -12.68 36.97
C TRP A 45 5.85 -12.70 38.26
N ASP A 46 5.60 -11.54 38.85
CA ASP A 46 4.53 -11.42 39.86
C ASP A 46 3.56 -10.34 39.37
N GLU A 47 2.31 -10.77 39.18
CA GLU A 47 1.20 -10.08 38.51
C GLU A 47 1.33 -9.82 37.00
N CYS A 48 1.48 -10.91 36.23
CA CYS A 48 0.76 -10.94 34.95
C CYS A 48 -0.73 -11.06 35.30
N VAL A 49 -1.45 -9.93 35.32
CA VAL A 49 -2.92 -9.94 35.38
C VAL A 49 -3.37 -10.91 34.29
N GLU A 50 -4.08 -11.96 34.68
CA GLU A 50 -4.70 -12.92 33.78
C GLU A 50 -5.80 -12.18 33.01
N GLU A 51 -5.40 -11.35 32.05
CA GLU A 51 -6.32 -10.72 31.12
C GLU A 51 -6.88 -11.84 30.25
N ASN A 52 -8.21 -11.98 30.29
CA ASN A 52 -8.90 -12.92 29.43
C ASN A 52 -8.45 -12.66 27.99
N PRO A 53 -8.14 -13.71 27.20
CA PRO A 53 -7.82 -13.52 25.80
C PRO A 53 -8.95 -12.73 25.12
N PRO A 54 -8.62 -11.81 24.21
CA PRO A 54 -9.60 -10.93 23.58
C PRO A 54 -10.72 -11.76 22.98
N THR A 55 -11.95 -11.30 23.20
CA THR A 55 -13.14 -11.97 22.68
C THR A 55 -13.18 -11.90 21.16
N ASN A 56 -13.87 -12.85 20.52
CA ASN A 56 -14.03 -12.87 19.07
C ASN A 56 -14.57 -11.52 18.53
N ASP A 57 -15.48 -10.90 19.27
CA ASP A 57 -16.04 -9.59 18.93
C ASP A 57 -15.00 -8.47 18.94
N GLU A 58 -14.08 -8.46 19.91
CA GLU A 58 -12.99 -7.49 20.00
C GLU A 58 -11.99 -7.67 18.85
N MET A 59 -11.65 -8.92 18.51
CA MET A 59 -10.75 -9.22 17.40
C MET A 59 -11.36 -8.83 16.05
N ARG A 60 -12.66 -9.08 15.85
CA ARG A 60 -13.39 -8.65 14.64
C ARG A 60 -13.41 -7.14 14.51
N GLN A 61 -13.60 -6.41 15.60
CA GLN A 61 -13.54 -4.95 15.58
C GLN A 61 -12.15 -4.45 15.22
N ALA A 62 -11.10 -5.00 15.84
CA ALA A 62 -9.72 -4.64 15.53
C ALA A 62 -9.39 -4.87 14.04
N LEU A 63 -9.84 -6.01 13.49
CA LEU A 63 -9.67 -6.32 12.07
C LEU A 63 -10.44 -5.36 11.15
N ASP A 64 -11.68 -4.98 11.49
CA ASP A 64 -12.46 -4.01 10.69
C ASP A 64 -11.80 -2.63 10.69
N VAL A 65 -11.27 -2.18 11.85
CA VAL A 65 -10.50 -0.93 11.95
C VAL A 65 -9.26 -0.96 11.07
N LEU A 66 -8.50 -2.07 11.11
CA LEU A 66 -7.33 -2.26 10.27
C LEU A 66 -7.69 -2.20 8.78
N LYS A 67 -8.73 -2.95 8.36
CA LYS A 67 -9.22 -2.95 6.97
C LYS A 67 -9.61 -1.55 6.50
N ARG A 68 -10.34 -0.78 7.33
CA ARG A 68 -10.72 0.60 6.99
C ARG A 68 -9.51 1.52 6.87
N GLY A 69 -8.53 1.39 7.77
CA GLY A 69 -7.29 2.16 7.74
C GLY A 69 -6.46 1.90 6.49
N VAL A 70 -6.31 0.63 6.12
CA VAL A 70 -5.62 0.18 4.90
C VAL A 70 -6.34 0.69 3.65
N HIS A 71 -7.66 0.49 3.56
CA HIS A 71 -8.46 0.91 2.41
C HIS A 71 -8.45 2.43 2.19
N HIS A 72 -8.54 3.21 3.27
CA HIS A 72 -8.48 4.67 3.18
C HIS A 72 -7.11 5.14 2.67
N ARG A 73 -6.01 4.52 3.13
CA ARG A 73 -4.66 4.83 2.64
C ARG A 73 -4.48 4.46 1.16
N LEU A 74 -4.94 3.28 0.75
CA LEU A 74 -4.89 2.81 -0.66
C LEU A 74 -5.67 3.73 -1.60
N LYS A 75 -6.88 4.16 -1.23
CA LYS A 75 -7.67 5.10 -2.06
C LYS A 75 -6.98 6.45 -2.26
N ASN A 76 -6.38 6.99 -1.21
CA ASN A 76 -5.65 8.26 -1.31
C ASN A 76 -4.38 8.09 -2.14
N PHE A 77 -3.71 6.95 -2.01
CA PHE A 77 -2.54 6.59 -2.79
C PHE A 77 -2.85 6.43 -4.29
N LYS A 78 -3.95 5.76 -4.64
CA LYS A 78 -4.44 5.68 -6.04
C LYS A 78 -4.66 7.06 -6.66
N LYS A 79 -5.34 7.96 -5.94
CA LYS A 79 -5.53 9.34 -6.42
C LYS A 79 -4.22 10.09 -6.60
N GLN A 80 -3.28 9.96 -5.66
CA GLN A 80 -1.96 10.58 -5.77
C GLN A 80 -1.20 10.06 -6.99
N TYR A 81 -1.23 8.75 -7.23
CA TYR A 81 -0.62 8.13 -8.39
C TYR A 81 -1.26 8.61 -9.70
N GLU A 82 -2.59 8.69 -9.78
CA GLU A 82 -3.30 9.24 -10.95
C GLU A 82 -2.88 10.69 -11.25
N HIS A 83 -2.73 11.52 -10.22
CA HIS A 83 -2.24 12.89 -10.37
C HIS A 83 -0.78 12.95 -10.85
N GLU A 84 0.10 12.11 -10.31
CA GLU A 84 1.51 12.02 -10.73
C GLU A 84 1.61 11.59 -12.21
N GLN A 85 0.83 10.58 -12.63
CA GLN A 85 0.76 10.14 -14.03
C GLN A 85 0.28 11.25 -14.97
N TYR A 86 -0.76 12.00 -14.57
CA TYR A 86 -1.26 13.12 -15.36
C TYR A 86 -0.21 14.21 -15.56
N ILE A 87 0.51 14.60 -14.50
CA ILE A 87 1.58 15.60 -14.57
C ILE A 87 2.71 15.12 -15.49
N ASN A 88 3.12 13.85 -15.37
CA ASN A 88 4.17 13.27 -16.21
C ASN A 88 3.80 13.26 -17.69
N GLU A 89 2.57 12.90 -18.04
CA GLU A 89 2.09 12.97 -19.44
C GLU A 89 2.01 14.42 -19.95
N LEU A 90 1.59 15.37 -19.11
CA LEU A 90 1.57 16.79 -19.47
C LEU A 90 2.98 17.33 -19.75
N LEU A 91 3.96 16.98 -18.91
CA LEU A 91 5.35 17.35 -19.11
C LEU A 91 5.93 16.72 -20.38
N ARG A 92 5.64 15.44 -20.62
CA ARG A 92 6.09 14.71 -21.81
C ARG A 92 5.53 15.32 -23.09
N THR A 93 4.24 15.66 -23.11
CA THR A 93 3.61 16.32 -24.26
C THR A 93 4.16 17.72 -24.49
N SER A 94 4.35 18.51 -23.42
CA SER A 94 5.01 19.81 -23.49
C SER A 94 6.42 19.73 -24.07
N CYS A 95 7.25 18.78 -23.63
CA CYS A 95 8.60 18.58 -24.16
C CYS A 95 8.58 18.24 -25.66
N ARG A 96 7.67 17.35 -26.09
CA ARG A 96 7.51 17.02 -27.51
C ARG A 96 7.11 18.23 -28.33
N GLN A 97 6.20 19.06 -27.81
CA GLN A 97 5.77 20.29 -28.47
C GLN A 97 6.91 21.32 -28.59
N ALA A 98 7.73 21.47 -27.55
CA ALA A 98 8.91 22.34 -27.57
C ALA A 98 9.90 21.89 -28.66
N THR A 99 10.23 20.60 -28.68
CA THR A 99 11.10 19.99 -29.70
C THR A 99 10.56 20.19 -31.12
N ILE A 100 9.25 19.99 -31.35
CA ILE A 100 8.63 20.22 -32.66
C ILE A 100 8.73 21.69 -33.07
N THR A 101 8.51 22.62 -32.12
CA THR A 101 8.60 24.06 -32.37
C THR A 101 10.02 24.46 -32.77
N GLU A 102 11.03 23.94 -32.08
CA GLU A 102 12.44 24.14 -32.43
C GLU A 102 12.77 23.61 -33.85
N PHE A 103 12.27 22.42 -34.21
CA PHE A 103 12.46 21.87 -35.56
C PHE A 103 11.87 22.79 -36.65
N PHE A 104 10.68 23.35 -36.44
CA PHE A 104 10.08 24.27 -37.41
C PHE A 104 10.86 25.57 -37.55
N ILE A 105 11.40 26.12 -36.45
CA ILE A 105 12.24 27.32 -36.49
C ILE A 105 13.48 27.07 -37.36
N VAL A 106 14.18 25.96 -37.15
CA VAL A 106 15.36 25.58 -37.95
C VAL A 106 15.01 25.42 -39.44
N ILE A 107 13.87 24.81 -39.76
CA ILE A 107 13.42 24.67 -41.16
C ILE A 107 13.13 26.05 -41.77
N PHE A 108 12.44 26.95 -41.07
CA PHE A 108 12.16 28.29 -41.59
C PHE A 108 13.45 29.10 -41.81
N GLU A 109 14.42 29.03 -40.91
CA GLU A 109 15.71 29.71 -41.06
C GLU A 109 16.51 29.22 -42.27
N ILE A 110 16.49 27.92 -42.56
CA ILE A 110 17.20 27.35 -43.72
C ILE A 110 16.49 27.69 -45.05
N ASN A 111 15.16 27.80 -45.06
CA ASN A 111 14.40 28.03 -46.30
C ASN A 111 14.23 29.52 -46.65
N TYR A 112 14.53 30.44 -45.74
CA TYR A 112 14.44 31.90 -45.95
C TYR A 112 15.81 32.61 -46.05
N ILE A 113 16.90 31.86 -46.18
CA ILE A 113 18.23 32.31 -46.59
C ILE A 113 18.47 31.86 -48.03
#